data_AF-A0A1X7AD75-F1
#
_entry.id   AF-A0A1X7AD75-F1
#
_cell.length_a   1.000
_cell.length_b   1.000
_cell.length_c   1.000
_cell.angle_alpha   90.00
_cell.angle_beta   90.00
_cell.angle_gamma   90.00
#
_symmetry.space_group_name_H-M   'P 1'
#
loop_
_entity.id
_entity.type
_entity.pdbx_description
1 polymer ?
#
loop_
_entity_poly.entity_id
_entity_poly.type
_entity_poly.pdbx_seq_one_letter_code
_entity_poly.pdbx_strand_id
1 'polypeptide(L)'
;MDEPALFEAGTAWSYTDTGYILLGLVMVAATDASVFELAAERLLLPLGLKATIPSDNTALEGLAVVYTVDGNPFDLAPRTIDGDCRLTLNPVVEWTGGGFASTSTDLVRWGHE
;
A
#
# COMPACT_ATOMS: atom_id res chain seq x y z
N MET A 1 -15.00 -10.36 13.28
CA MET A 1 -13.66 -10.78 12.84
C MET A 1 -13.19 -11.71 13.92
N ASP A 2 -13.66 -12.96 13.87
CA ASP A 2 -13.62 -13.91 14.99
C ASP A 2 -13.40 -15.35 14.47
N GLU A 3 -12.75 -15.48 13.32
CA GLU A 3 -12.41 -16.78 12.76
C GLU A 3 -11.12 -17.29 13.40
N PRO A 4 -11.03 -18.61 13.68
CA PRO A 4 -9.80 -19.19 14.19
C PRO A 4 -8.66 -19.03 13.19
N ALA A 5 -7.42 -19.01 13.70
CA ALA A 5 -6.25 -19.07 12.84
C ALA A 5 -6.30 -20.33 11.96
N LEU A 6 -5.91 -20.20 10.69
CA LEU A 6 -5.94 -21.31 9.71
C LEU A 6 -5.05 -22.49 10.14
N PHE A 7 -4.00 -22.22 10.93
CA PHE A 7 -3.02 -23.18 11.45
C PHE A 7 -2.23 -22.52 12.59
N GLU A 8 -1.47 -23.31 13.34
CA GLU A 8 -0.60 -22.80 14.41
C GLU A 8 0.52 -21.92 13.86
N ALA A 9 0.89 -20.86 14.59
CA ALA A 9 1.93 -19.92 14.16
C ALA A 9 3.26 -20.65 13.88
N GLY A 10 3.86 -20.36 12.71
CA GLY A 10 5.13 -20.95 12.30
C GLY A 10 5.07 -22.38 11.77
N THR A 11 3.89 -23.02 11.71
CA THR A 11 3.74 -24.40 11.23
C THR A 11 3.36 -24.52 9.75
N ALA A 12 2.79 -23.47 9.16
CA ALA A 12 2.47 -23.37 7.74
C ALA A 12 2.49 -21.92 7.27
N TRP A 13 2.22 -21.70 5.98
CA TRP A 13 2.21 -20.39 5.33
C TRP A 13 0.92 -20.15 4.56
N SER A 14 0.39 -18.94 4.67
CA SER A 14 -0.71 -18.40 3.88
C SER A 14 -0.47 -16.91 3.69
N TYR A 15 -0.69 -16.40 2.48
CA TYR A 15 -0.61 -14.97 2.22
C TYR A 15 -1.69 -14.22 3.03
N THR A 16 -1.37 -13.03 3.53
CA THR A 16 -2.29 -12.22 4.33
C THR A 16 -1.94 -10.74 4.30
N ASP A 17 -2.79 -9.91 3.66
CA ASP A 17 -2.66 -8.45 3.75
C ASP A 17 -2.93 -7.98 5.19
N THR A 18 -3.91 -8.57 5.88
CA THR A 18 -4.19 -8.27 7.30
C THR A 18 -2.96 -8.47 8.19
N GLY A 19 -2.09 -9.44 7.90
CA GLY A 19 -0.83 -9.62 8.61
C GLY A 19 0.10 -8.40 8.48
N TYR A 20 0.18 -7.79 7.30
CA TYR A 20 0.93 -6.55 7.09
C TYR A 20 0.28 -5.34 7.78
N ILE A 21 -1.06 -5.28 7.84
CA ILE A 21 -1.79 -4.28 8.64
C ILE A 21 -1.43 -4.39 10.12
N LEU A 22 -1.46 -5.59 10.69
CA LEU A 22 -1.08 -5.83 12.09
C LEU A 22 0.38 -5.44 12.36
N LEU A 23 1.30 -5.75 11.44
CA LEU A 23 2.69 -5.34 11.54
C LEU A 23 2.83 -3.80 11.56
N GLY A 24 2.09 -3.10 10.70
CA GLY A 24 2.01 -1.63 10.70
C GLY A 24 1.58 -1.07 12.06
N LEU A 25 0.54 -1.65 12.67
CA LEU A 25 0.08 -1.25 14.02
C LEU A 25 1.16 -1.46 15.09
N VAL A 26 1.89 -2.58 15.03
CA VAL A 26 3.01 -2.83 15.94
C VAL A 26 4.12 -1.80 15.75
N MET A 27 4.45 -1.43 14.51
CA MET A 27 5.45 -0.40 14.23
C MET A 27 5.05 0.95 14.82
N VAL A 28 3.80 1.37 14.62
CA VAL A 28 3.26 2.62 15.21
C VAL A 28 3.34 2.56 16.74
N ALA A 29 2.84 1.48 17.35
CA ALA A 29 2.84 1.33 18.80
C ALA A 29 4.25 1.29 19.42
N ALA A 30 5.23 0.73 18.71
CA ALA A 30 6.60 0.60 19.19
C ALA A 30 7.45 1.87 19.01
N THR A 31 7.05 2.78 18.13
CA THR A 31 7.89 3.93 17.72
C THR A 31 7.24 5.28 17.93
N ASP A 32 5.92 5.34 18.12
CA ASP A 32 5.13 6.58 18.14
C ASP A 32 5.25 7.41 16.85
N ALA A 33 5.59 6.74 15.72
CA ALA A 33 5.72 7.34 14.40
C ALA A 33 4.85 6.60 13.38
N SER A 34 4.42 7.29 12.32
CA SER A 34 3.67 6.64 11.24
C SER A 34 4.58 5.72 10.41
N VAL A 35 3.97 4.70 9.79
CA VAL A 35 4.72 3.76 8.95
C VAL A 35 5.31 4.45 7.72
N PHE A 36 4.64 5.48 7.19
CA PHE A 36 5.14 6.27 6.07
C PHE A 36 6.33 7.15 6.44
N GLU A 37 6.36 7.75 7.64
CA GLU A 37 7.54 8.46 8.14
C GLU A 37 8.71 7.50 8.34
N LEU A 38 8.48 6.35 8.98
CA LEU A 38 9.51 5.32 9.16
C LEU A 38 10.08 4.84 7.83
N ALA A 39 9.22 4.59 6.83
CA ALA A 39 9.65 4.20 5.50
C ALA A 39 10.43 5.31 4.79
N ALA A 40 10.00 6.56 4.90
CA ALA A 40 10.71 7.69 4.33
C ALA A 40 12.13 7.81 4.91
N GLU A 41 12.26 7.77 6.24
CA GLU A 41 13.55 7.93 6.93
C GLU A 41 14.50 6.76 6.73
N ARG A 42 13.98 5.53 6.77
CA ARG A 42 14.81 4.31 6.82
C ARG A 42 15.04 3.65 5.48
N LEU A 43 14.23 3.97 4.47
CA LEU A 43 14.28 3.32 3.15
C LEU A 43 14.28 4.32 2.00
N LEU A 44 13.25 5.17 1.88
CA LEU A 44 13.07 5.97 0.66
C LEU A 44 14.13 7.05 0.51
N LEU A 45 14.43 7.81 1.57
CA LEU A 45 15.45 8.87 1.53
C LEU A 45 16.87 8.30 1.37
N PRO A 46 17.32 7.27 2.13
CA PRO A 46 18.65 6.70 1.95
C PRO A 46 18.90 6.16 0.54
N LEU A 47 17.90 5.55 -0.09
CA LEU A 47 18.01 4.99 -1.44
C LEU A 47 17.70 5.99 -2.55
N GLY A 48 17.25 7.20 -2.21
CA GLY A 48 16.91 8.24 -3.18
C GLY A 48 15.67 7.93 -4.03
N LEU A 49 14.69 7.24 -3.46
CA LEU A 49 13.41 6.87 -4.09
C LEU A 49 12.43 8.05 -4.05
N LYS A 50 12.63 9.03 -4.93
CA LYS A 50 11.94 10.34 -4.87
C LYS A 50 10.52 10.33 -5.45
N ALA A 51 10.18 9.32 -6.24
CA ALA A 51 8.88 9.18 -6.89
C ALA A 51 8.07 8.02 -6.28
N THR A 52 8.48 7.56 -5.09
CA THR A 52 7.75 6.59 -4.28
C THR A 52 7.07 7.34 -3.14
N ILE A 53 5.75 7.39 -3.17
CA ILE A 53 4.94 8.24 -2.29
C ILE A 53 3.86 7.42 -1.58
N PRO A 54 3.43 7.82 -0.38
CA PRO A 54 2.26 7.24 0.27
C PRO A 54 1.01 7.31 -0.62
N SER A 55 0.25 6.23 -0.66
CA SER A 55 -1.04 6.13 -1.34
C SER A 55 -2.16 6.25 -0.29
N ASP A 56 -2.23 7.40 0.39
CA ASP A 56 -3.05 7.62 1.59
C ASP A 56 -4.22 8.60 1.38
N ASN A 57 -4.37 9.10 0.16
CA ASN A 57 -5.42 10.03 -0.22
C ASN A 57 -5.81 9.86 -1.70
N THR A 58 -6.93 10.47 -2.11
CA THR A 58 -7.48 10.29 -3.46
C THR A 58 -6.84 11.16 -4.54
N ALA A 59 -6.01 12.14 -4.18
CA ALA A 59 -5.33 13.03 -5.13
C ALA A 59 -3.83 12.72 -5.16
N LEU A 60 -3.46 11.72 -5.96
CA LEU A 60 -2.07 11.34 -6.17
C LEU A 60 -1.61 11.85 -7.53
N GLU A 61 -0.67 12.79 -7.53
CA GLU A 61 -0.11 13.36 -8.75
C GLU A 61 0.62 12.31 -9.57
N GLY A 62 0.41 12.31 -10.89
CA GLY A 62 1.11 11.40 -11.81
C GLY A 62 0.66 9.94 -11.74
N LEU A 63 -0.40 9.62 -10.99
CA LEU A 63 -0.92 8.27 -10.90
C LEU A 63 -1.51 7.81 -12.24
N ALA A 64 -1.18 6.59 -12.65
CA ALA A 64 -1.79 5.98 -13.82
C ALA A 64 -3.28 5.70 -13.60
N VAL A 65 -4.09 5.84 -14.65
CA VAL A 65 -5.50 5.42 -14.62
C VAL A 65 -5.56 3.89 -14.63
N VAL A 66 -6.12 3.29 -13.57
CA VAL A 66 -6.38 1.85 -13.53
C VAL A 66 -7.76 1.57 -14.13
N TYR A 67 -7.83 0.51 -14.94
CA TYR A 67 -9.07 0.02 -15.53
C TYR A 67 -9.45 -1.33 -14.95
N THR A 68 -10.73 -1.50 -14.62
CA THR A 68 -11.31 -2.75 -14.12
C THR A 68 -12.45 -3.19 -15.03
N VAL A 69 -13.07 -4.33 -14.70
CA VAL A 69 -14.25 -4.85 -15.40
C VAL A 69 -15.51 -4.62 -14.58
N ASP A 70 -16.64 -4.46 -15.27
CA ASP A 70 -17.95 -4.41 -14.62
C ASP A 70 -18.21 -5.67 -13.79
N GLY A 71 -18.77 -5.50 -12.59
CA GLY A 71 -19.08 -6.60 -11.68
C GLY A 71 -17.84 -7.27 -11.06
N ASN A 72 -16.70 -6.60 -11.01
CA ASN A 72 -15.55 -7.11 -10.28
C ASN A 72 -15.87 -7.30 -8.77
N PRO A 73 -15.17 -8.21 -8.06
CA PRO A 73 -15.45 -8.53 -6.66
C PRO A 73 -15.39 -7.36 -5.66
N PHE A 74 -14.78 -6.25 -6.08
CA PHE A 74 -14.58 -5.06 -5.26
C PHE A 74 -15.54 -3.91 -5.62
N ASP A 75 -16.50 -4.16 -6.52
CA ASP A 75 -17.48 -3.17 -7.03
C ASP A 75 -16.83 -1.86 -7.51
N LEU A 76 -15.60 -1.96 -8.04
CA LEU A 76 -14.87 -0.80 -8.53
C LEU A 76 -15.41 -0.36 -9.89
N ALA A 77 -15.49 0.95 -10.09
CA ALA A 77 -15.78 1.51 -11.41
C ALA A 77 -14.76 1.04 -12.46
N PRO A 78 -15.17 0.75 -13.70
CA PRO A 78 -14.27 0.33 -14.79
C PRO A 78 -13.10 1.29 -15.04
N ARG A 79 -13.26 2.56 -14.66
CA ARG A 79 -12.20 3.56 -14.62
C ARG A 79 -12.09 4.07 -13.19
N THR A 80 -10.92 3.90 -12.57
CA THR A 80 -10.68 4.19 -11.15
C THR A 80 -10.34 5.65 -10.85
N ILE A 81 -10.25 6.50 -11.88
CA ILE A 81 -10.05 7.94 -11.76
C ILE A 81 -11.30 8.64 -12.27
N ASP A 82 -11.73 9.71 -11.61
CA ASP A 82 -12.88 10.53 -11.99
C ASP A 82 -12.50 11.68 -12.96
N GLY A 83 -13.44 12.61 -13.18
CA GLY A 83 -13.24 13.78 -14.05
C GLY A 83 -12.32 14.85 -13.45
N ASP A 84 -12.13 14.82 -12.13
CA ASP A 84 -11.32 15.77 -11.35
C ASP A 84 -9.92 15.20 -11.03
N CYS A 85 -9.51 14.15 -11.74
CA CYS A 85 -8.24 13.45 -11.55
C CYS A 85 -8.08 12.85 -10.14
N ARG A 86 -9.16 12.38 -9.51
CA ARG A 86 -9.12 11.72 -8.20
C ARG A 86 -9.47 10.24 -8.30
N LEU A 87 -8.90 9.45 -7.40
CA LEU A 87 -9.29 8.05 -7.24
C LEU A 87 -10.75 7.94 -6.77
N THR A 88 -11.51 7.05 -7.41
CA THR A 88 -12.92 6.76 -7.08
C THR A 88 -13.06 5.95 -5.78
N LEU A 89 -11.97 5.35 -5.30
CA LEU A 89 -11.84 4.70 -4.01
C LEU A 89 -10.70 5.37 -3.23
N ASN A 90 -10.85 5.54 -1.91
CA ASN A 90 -9.74 6.00 -1.09
C ASN A 90 -8.69 4.88 -0.96
N PRO A 91 -7.44 5.06 -1.44
CA PRO A 91 -6.44 3.99 -1.41
C PRO A 91 -5.94 3.63 -0.01
N VAL A 92 -6.31 4.41 1.03
CA VAL A 92 -5.89 4.15 2.41
C VAL A 92 -6.34 2.78 2.94
N VAL A 93 -7.31 2.11 2.29
CA VAL A 93 -7.73 0.73 2.64
C VAL A 93 -6.55 -0.24 2.59
N GLU A 94 -5.61 -0.01 1.69
CA GLU A 94 -4.44 -0.87 1.50
C GLU A 94 -3.36 -0.64 2.57
N TRP A 95 -3.23 0.60 3.07
CA TRP A 95 -2.24 1.04 4.08
C TRP A 95 -0.87 0.31 4.02
N THR A 96 -0.54 -0.60 4.93
CA THR A 96 0.74 -1.33 4.89
C THR A 96 0.72 -2.61 4.06
N GLY A 97 -0.44 -3.07 3.57
CA GLY A 97 -0.57 -4.16 2.60
C GLY A 97 -0.31 -3.74 1.15
N GLY A 98 -0.43 -2.45 0.82
CA GLY A 98 -0.22 -1.95 -0.54
C GLY A 98 -0.18 -0.42 -0.71
N GLY A 99 0.01 0.35 0.36
CA GLY A 99 -0.22 1.80 0.38
C GLY A 99 0.92 2.68 -0.11
N PHE A 100 1.66 2.26 -1.14
CA PHE A 100 2.61 3.14 -1.85
C PHE A 100 2.34 3.16 -3.35
N ALA A 101 2.43 4.34 -3.95
CA ALA A 101 2.59 4.51 -5.38
C ALA A 101 4.08 4.69 -5.68
N SER A 102 4.55 4.15 -6.80
CA SER A 102 5.96 4.26 -7.21
C SER A 102 6.10 4.31 -8.73
N THR A 103 7.30 4.61 -9.20
CA THR A 103 7.66 4.55 -10.62
C THR A 103 8.57 3.35 -10.89
N SER A 104 8.57 2.86 -12.13
CA SER A 104 9.50 1.80 -12.53
C SER A 104 10.97 2.18 -12.33
N THR A 105 11.30 3.48 -12.43
CA THR A 105 12.66 3.98 -12.20
C THR A 105 13.09 3.82 -10.74
N ASP A 106 12.21 4.19 -9.79
CA ASP A 106 12.48 4.00 -8.36
C ASP A 106 12.55 2.51 -8.00
N LEU A 107 11.65 1.68 -8.54
CA LEU A 107 11.68 0.24 -8.28
C LEU A 107 12.96 -0.43 -8.80
N VAL A 108 13.43 -0.04 -9.99
CA VAL A 108 14.73 -0.52 -10.52
C VAL A 108 15.86 -0.05 -9.62
N ARG A 109 15.84 1.21 -9.16
CA ARG A 109 16.86 1.73 -8.23
C ARG A 109 16.92 0.89 -6.96
N TRP A 110 15.78 0.64 -6.33
CA TRP A 110 15.71 -0.19 -5.12
C TRP A 110 16.21 -1.62 -5.36
N GLY A 111 15.88 -2.23 -6.50
CA GLY A 111 16.32 -3.59 -6.85
C GLY A 111 17.82 -3.74 -7.14
N HIS A 112 18.57 -2.64 -7.23
CA HIS A 112 20.02 -2.63 -7.47
C HIS A 112 20.86 -2.35 -6.22
N GLU A 113 20.23 -2.07 -5.07
CA GLU A 113 20.89 -1.80 -3.78
C GLU A 113 21.21 -3.10 -3.01
#